data_AF-A0A6J4WYK3-F1
#
_entry.id   AF-A0A6J4WYK3-F1
#
_cell.length_a   1.000
_cell.length_b   1.000
_cell.length_c   1.000
_cell.angle_alpha   90.00
_cell.angle_beta   90.00
_cell.angle_gamma   90.00
#
_symmetry.space_group_name_H-M   'P 1'
#
loop_
_entity.id
_entity.type
_entity.pdbx_description
1 polymer ?
#
loop_
_entity_poly.entity_id
_entity_poly.type
_entity_poly.pdbx_seq_one_letter_code
_entity_poly.pdbx_strand_id
1 'polypeptide(L)'
;MRYQGMPVSVGQISRDIGVKLTTKSPTLTTHEIDPDVDEARDYLMLDLLESQKVAKIGFVGGVGSATPDDPRYNLTDSPYWTDGLRVVFVFSEETIALDEVEVFDWKRLYQKYE
;
A
#
# COMPACT_ATOMS: atom_id res chain seq x y z
N MET A 1 -17.40 4.26 8.76
CA MET A 1 -17.50 4.06 7.31
C MET A 1 -17.86 2.60 7.05
N ARG A 2 -18.81 2.30 6.16
CA ARG A 2 -19.22 0.93 5.81
C ARG A 2 -19.41 0.78 4.30
N TYR A 3 -19.13 -0.40 3.76
CA TYR A 3 -19.38 -0.79 2.37
C TYR A 3 -20.21 -2.08 2.38
N GLN A 4 -21.42 -2.04 1.81
CA GLN A 4 -22.36 -3.18 1.84
C GLN A 4 -22.57 -3.78 3.25
N GLY A 5 -22.61 -2.91 4.27
CA GLY A 5 -22.73 -3.33 5.67
C GLY A 5 -21.41 -3.77 6.32
N MET A 6 -20.35 -4.05 5.57
CA MET A 6 -19.02 -4.40 6.10
C MET A 6 -18.28 -3.17 6.64
N PRO A 7 -17.55 -3.28 7.77
CA PRO A 7 -16.68 -2.21 8.25
C PRO A 7 -15.53 -1.97 7.27
N VAL A 8 -15.12 -0.71 7.10
CA VAL A 8 -13.97 -0.34 6.26
C VAL A 8 -12.86 0.22 7.14
N SER A 9 -11.67 -0.37 7.01
CA SER A 9 -10.44 0.09 7.63
C SER A 9 -9.48 0.64 6.57
N VAL A 10 -8.68 1.63 6.94
CA VAL A 10 -7.67 2.24 6.07
C VAL A 10 -6.35 2.29 6.82
N GLY A 11 -5.27 1.90 6.16
CA GLY A 11 -3.92 1.90 6.72
C GLY A 11 -2.89 2.25 5.67
N GLN A 12 -1.68 2.56 6.13
CA GLN A 12 -0.50 2.76 5.31
C GLN A 12 0.52 1.68 5.68
N ILE A 13 1.27 1.21 4.68
CA ILE A 13 2.35 0.25 4.86
C ILE A 13 3.63 0.81 4.24
N SER A 14 4.76 0.47 4.85
CA SER A 14 6.11 0.72 4.34
C SER A 14 7.02 -0.41 4.81
N ARG A 15 8.17 -0.56 4.16
CA ARG A 15 9.21 -1.50 4.59
C ARG A 15 10.29 -0.76 5.36
N ASP A 16 10.73 -1.30 6.49
CA ASP A 16 11.90 -0.79 7.22
C ASP A 16 13.18 -1.28 6.53
N ILE A 17 14.10 -0.36 6.25
CA ILE A 17 15.40 -0.65 5.61
C ILE A 17 16.60 -0.27 6.51
N GLY A 18 16.35 0.12 7.77
CA GLY A 18 17.40 0.42 8.73
C GLY A 18 17.07 1.62 9.61
N VAL A 19 18.11 2.28 10.11
CA VAL A 19 17.95 3.44 11.01
C VAL A 19 18.82 4.61 10.56
N LYS A 20 18.31 5.83 10.72
CA LYS A 20 19.06 7.07 10.51
C LYS A 20 19.03 7.97 11.73
N LEU A 21 20.04 8.82 11.86
CA LEU A 21 20.04 9.89 12.84
C LEU A 21 19.04 10.97 12.43
N THR A 22 18.29 11.49 13.40
CA THR A 22 17.37 12.60 13.17
C THR A 22 17.15 13.38 14.46
N THR A 23 16.98 14.69 14.35
CA THR A 23 16.55 15.54 15.47
C THR A 23 15.02 15.56 15.63
N LYS A 24 14.30 14.92 14.71
CA LYS A 24 12.83 14.87 14.68
C LYS A 24 12.23 13.74 15.53
N SER A 25 13.06 12.96 16.22
CA SER A 25 12.67 11.86 17.10
C SER A 25 13.29 12.02 18.49
N PRO A 26 12.57 11.70 19.59
CA PRO A 26 13.12 11.74 20.95
C PRO A 26 14.34 10.84 21.18
N THR A 27 14.47 9.75 20.41
CA THR A 27 15.58 8.80 20.50
C THR A 27 16.79 9.21 19.65
N LEU A 28 16.74 10.41 19.03
CA LEU A 28 17.73 10.92 18.07
C LEU A 28 17.99 10.01 16.86
N THR A 29 17.13 9.02 16.68
CA THR A 29 17.17 7.99 15.66
C THR A 29 15.75 7.72 15.18
N THR A 30 15.60 7.31 13.94
CA THR A 30 14.33 6.85 13.38
C THR A 30 14.58 5.74 12.39
N HIS A 31 13.56 4.90 12.16
CA HIS A 31 13.61 3.89 11.11
C HIS A 31 13.55 4.57 9.74
N GLU A 32 14.41 4.12 8.83
CA GLU A 32 14.35 4.52 7.44
C GLU A 32 13.40 3.58 6.70
N ILE A 33 12.54 4.14 5.86
CA ILE A 33 11.62 3.36 5.06
C ILE A 33 12.18 3.16 3.65
N ASP A 34 11.85 2.03 3.04
CA ASP A 34 12.04 1.87 1.60
C ASP A 34 11.24 2.96 0.88
N PRO A 35 11.89 3.76 0.03
CA PRO A 35 11.21 4.84 -0.67
C PRO A 35 10.22 4.34 -1.74
N ASP A 36 10.31 3.11 -2.25
CA ASP A 36 9.26 2.50 -3.10
C ASP A 36 8.13 1.92 -2.24
N VAL A 37 7.20 2.78 -1.80
CA VAL A 37 6.11 2.33 -0.92
C VAL A 37 5.09 1.44 -1.65
N ASP A 38 5.07 1.45 -2.98
CA ASP A 38 4.23 0.55 -3.76
C ASP A 38 4.77 -0.88 -3.71
N GLU A 39 6.08 -1.08 -3.58
CA GLU A 39 6.66 -2.43 -3.39
C GLU A 39 6.11 -3.07 -2.10
N ALA A 40 6.02 -2.30 -1.01
CA ALA A 40 5.44 -2.77 0.25
C ALA A 40 3.94 -3.09 0.11
N ARG A 41 3.19 -2.28 -0.64
CA ARG A 41 1.78 -2.54 -0.98
C ARG A 41 1.63 -3.83 -1.77
N ASP A 42 2.45 -4.03 -2.78
CA ASP A 42 2.37 -5.18 -3.69
C ASP A 42 2.78 -6.47 -2.96
N TYR A 43 3.78 -6.40 -2.08
CA TYR A 43 4.16 -7.52 -1.21
C TYR A 43 3.01 -7.94 -0.28
N LEU A 44 2.35 -6.97 0.38
CA LEU A 44 1.18 -7.25 1.22
C LEU A 44 0.02 -7.84 0.39
N MET A 45 -0.20 -7.32 -0.82
CA MET A 45 -1.20 -7.87 -1.73
C MET A 45 -0.96 -9.34 -2.03
N LEU A 46 0.27 -9.72 -2.35
CA LEU A 46 0.63 -11.12 -2.64
C LEU A 46 0.39 -12.01 -1.42
N ASP A 47 0.84 -11.60 -0.23
CA ASP A 47 0.66 -12.34 1.02
C ASP A 47 -0.82 -12.54 1.37
N LEU A 48 -1.64 -11.50 1.20
CA LEU A 48 -3.08 -11.58 1.44
C LEU A 48 -3.80 -12.45 0.40
N LEU A 49 -3.38 -12.43 -0.86
CA LEU A 49 -3.92 -13.34 -1.88
C LEU A 49 -3.55 -14.79 -1.58
N GLU A 50 -2.31 -15.05 -1.15
CA GLU A 50 -1.85 -16.38 -0.73
C GLU A 50 -2.64 -16.93 0.45
N SER A 51 -3.10 -16.06 1.36
CA SER A 51 -3.95 -16.46 2.49
C SER A 51 -5.31 -17.07 2.09
N GLN A 52 -5.72 -16.92 0.82
CA GLN A 52 -7.03 -17.35 0.30
C GLN A 52 -8.23 -16.71 1.01
N LYS A 53 -8.03 -15.56 1.67
CA LYS A 53 -9.11 -14.81 2.37
C LYS A 53 -9.56 -13.55 1.65
N VAL A 54 -9.07 -13.30 0.44
CA VAL A 54 -9.49 -12.16 -0.39
C VAL A 54 -10.54 -12.64 -1.40
N ALA A 55 -11.77 -12.14 -1.30
CA ALA A 55 -12.82 -12.38 -2.29
C ALA A 55 -12.73 -11.43 -3.48
N LYS A 56 -12.26 -10.20 -3.25
CA LYS A 56 -12.20 -9.17 -4.29
C LYS A 56 -11.06 -8.21 -4.07
N ILE A 57 -10.41 -7.81 -5.15
CA ILE A 57 -9.30 -6.86 -5.14
C ILE A 57 -9.49 -5.74 -6.16
N GLY A 58 -8.91 -4.58 -5.92
CA GLY A 58 -8.85 -3.51 -6.91
C GLY A 58 -7.97 -2.36 -6.50
N PHE A 59 -7.81 -1.40 -7.41
CA PHE A 59 -7.01 -0.20 -7.18
C PHE A 59 -7.87 1.05 -7.27
N VAL A 60 -7.67 1.97 -6.33
CA VAL A 60 -8.33 3.26 -6.28
C VAL A 60 -7.30 4.38 -6.15
N GLY A 61 -7.41 5.41 -6.99
CA GLY A 61 -6.55 6.59 -6.90
C GLY A 61 -6.89 7.48 -5.71
N GLY A 62 -6.32 8.69 -5.68
CA GLY A 62 -6.71 9.77 -4.78
C GLY A 62 -5.61 10.29 -3.86
N VAL A 63 -4.45 9.61 -3.78
CA VAL A 63 -3.28 10.17 -3.08
C VAL A 63 -2.34 10.92 -4.01
N GLY A 64 -2.47 10.72 -5.34
CA GLY A 64 -1.63 11.32 -6.38
C GLY A 64 -0.25 10.66 -6.46
N SER A 65 0.36 10.66 -7.63
CA SER A 65 1.69 10.09 -7.83
C SER A 65 2.80 10.97 -7.22
N ALA A 66 3.95 10.35 -7.00
CA ALA A 66 5.23 10.96 -6.67
C ALA A 66 6.31 10.10 -7.33
N THR A 67 7.28 10.72 -7.99
CA THR A 67 8.31 9.97 -8.75
C THR A 67 9.63 9.96 -7.99
N PRO A 68 10.60 9.10 -8.35
CA PRO A 68 11.94 9.19 -7.77
C PRO A 68 12.62 10.55 -8.00
N ASP A 69 12.34 11.23 -9.11
CA ASP A 69 12.91 12.56 -9.45
C ASP A 69 12.19 13.72 -8.73
N ASP A 70 10.91 13.54 -8.39
CA ASP A 70 10.09 14.48 -7.61
C ASP A 70 9.34 13.73 -6.48
N PRO A 71 10.07 13.30 -5.42
CA PRO A 71 9.52 12.48 -4.36
C PRO A 71 8.77 13.34 -3.34
N ARG A 72 7.93 12.68 -2.54
CA ARG A 72 7.35 13.27 -1.33
C ARG A 72 8.18 12.87 -0.12
N TYR A 73 7.91 13.53 1.00
CA TYR A 73 8.66 13.31 2.23
C TYR A 73 7.74 12.95 3.39
N ASN A 74 8.17 11.99 4.20
CA ASN A 74 7.50 11.66 5.45
C ASN A 74 7.84 12.72 6.53
N LEU A 75 7.35 12.51 7.77
CA LEU A 75 7.59 13.44 8.87
C LEU A 75 9.07 13.60 9.24
N THR A 76 9.92 12.62 8.93
CA THR A 76 11.36 12.56 9.24
C THR A 76 12.26 12.83 8.02
N ASP A 77 11.71 13.44 6.97
CA ASP A 77 12.38 13.78 5.71
C ASP A 77 12.94 12.58 4.93
N SER A 78 12.46 11.36 5.17
CA SER A 78 12.74 10.25 4.26
C SER A 78 11.91 10.46 2.99
N PRO A 79 12.53 10.43 1.79
CA PRO A 79 11.80 10.50 0.54
C PRO A 79 10.97 9.22 0.34
N TYR A 80 9.86 9.34 -0.37
CA TYR A 80 9.11 8.21 -0.89
C TYR A 80 8.45 8.56 -2.23
N TRP A 81 8.24 7.55 -3.06
CA TRP A 81 7.54 7.64 -4.35
C TRP A 81 6.45 6.58 -4.44
N THR A 82 5.42 6.88 -5.23
CA THR A 82 4.23 6.04 -5.40
C THR A 82 3.53 6.34 -6.73
N ASP A 83 2.92 5.33 -7.33
CA ASP A 83 2.00 5.44 -8.47
C ASP A 83 0.69 6.16 -8.09
N GLY A 84 0.45 6.41 -6.80
CA GLY A 84 -0.70 7.13 -6.29
C GLY A 84 -1.97 6.29 -6.16
N LEU A 85 -1.86 4.97 -6.32
CA LEU A 85 -2.93 4.01 -6.19
C LEU A 85 -2.91 3.34 -4.81
N ARG A 86 -4.11 3.12 -4.27
CA ARG A 86 -4.34 2.31 -3.07
C ARG A 86 -4.98 1.01 -3.49
N VAL A 87 -4.43 -0.10 -2.99
CA VAL A 87 -5.08 -1.42 -3.12
C VAL A 87 -6.27 -1.48 -2.16
N VAL A 88 -7.34 -2.14 -2.62
CA VAL A 88 -8.57 -2.38 -1.86
C VAL A 88 -8.81 -3.88 -1.83
N PHE A 89 -9.04 -4.42 -0.64
CA PHE A 89 -9.37 -5.83 -0.43
C PHE A 89 -10.78 -5.94 0.15
N VAL A 90 -11.55 -6.90 -0.35
CA VAL A 90 -12.74 -7.42 0.32
C VAL A 90 -12.39 -8.79 0.85
N PHE A 91 -12.47 -8.96 2.16
CA PHE A 91 -12.16 -10.22 2.82
C PHE A 91 -13.38 -11.15 2.87
N SER A 92 -13.11 -12.44 2.85
CA SER A 92 -14.08 -13.52 2.98
C SER A 92 -13.82 -14.33 4.25
N GLU A 93 -14.88 -14.85 4.86
CA GLU A 93 -14.76 -15.87 5.91
C GLU A 93 -14.41 -17.24 5.31
N GLU A 94 -14.92 -17.51 4.10
CA GLU A 94 -14.64 -18.70 3.30
C GLU A 94 -13.27 -18.64 2.62
N THR A 95 -12.73 -19.80 2.27
CA THR A 95 -11.52 -19.93 1.45
C THR A 95 -11.84 -19.67 -0.02
N ILE A 96 -11.07 -18.79 -0.66
CA ILE A 96 -11.24 -18.38 -2.07
C ILE A 96 -10.02 -18.84 -2.88
N ALA A 97 -10.24 -19.57 -3.97
CA ALA A 97 -9.16 -19.92 -4.88
C ALA A 97 -8.69 -18.69 -5.65
N LEU A 98 -7.40 -18.64 -6.04
CA LEU A 98 -6.81 -17.46 -6.66
C LEU A 98 -7.51 -17.07 -7.98
N ASP A 99 -7.99 -18.05 -8.73
CA ASP A 99 -8.74 -17.87 -9.99
C ASP A 99 -10.21 -17.47 -9.78
N GLU A 100 -10.71 -17.54 -8.54
CA GLU A 100 -12.04 -17.09 -8.15
C GLU A 100 -12.04 -15.66 -7.60
N VAL A 101 -10.87 -15.07 -7.33
CA VAL A 101 -10.75 -13.70 -6.82
C VAL A 101 -11.32 -12.71 -7.83
N GLU A 102 -12.37 -12.00 -7.44
CA GLU A 102 -12.95 -10.97 -8.27
C GLU A 102 -12.06 -9.72 -8.34
N VAL A 103 -12.17 -8.96 -9.44
CA VAL A 103 -11.47 -7.69 -9.61
C VAL A 103 -12.46 -6.54 -9.75
N PHE A 104 -12.28 -5.44 -9.02
CA PHE A 104 -13.02 -4.21 -9.27
C PHE A 104 -12.59 -3.59 -10.62
N ASP A 105 -13.56 -3.21 -11.45
CA ASP A 105 -13.32 -2.52 -12.72
C ASP A 105 -13.12 -1.01 -12.51
N TRP A 106 -12.04 -0.65 -11.78
CA TRP A 106 -11.72 0.76 -11.45
C TRP A 106 -10.45 1.23 -12.16
N LYS A 107 -9.27 0.94 -11.59
CA LYS A 107 -7.96 1.24 -12.16
C LYS A 107 -7.17 -0.05 -12.34
N ARG A 108 -6.42 -0.16 -13.44
CA ARG A 108 -5.51 -1.27 -13.71
C ARG A 108 -4.08 -0.87 -13.33
N LEU A 109 -3.31 -1.82 -12.80
CA LEU A 109 -1.93 -1.67 -12.30
C LEU A 109 -0.89 -1.22 -13.34
N TYR A 110 -1.21 -1.25 -14.64
CA TYR A 110 -0.18 -1.29 -15.69
C TYR A 110 0.44 0.06 -16.11
N GLN A 111 0.45 1.08 -15.24
CA GLN A 111 1.11 2.37 -15.50
C GLN A 111 1.73 2.92 -14.21
N LYS A 112 2.89 2.39 -13.81
CA LYS A 112 3.57 2.83 -12.57
C LYS A 112 4.20 4.22 -12.70
N TYR A 113 4.54 4.69 -13.91
CA TYR A 113 5.26 5.96 -14.15
C TYR A 113 5.03 6.63 -15.53
N GLU A 114 3.82 6.58 -16.09
CA GLU A 114 3.46 7.41 -17.28
C GLU A 114 2.76 8.71 -16.89
#